data_AF-A0AAE9PR54-F1
#
_entry.id   AF-A0AAE9PR54-F1
#
_cell.length_a   1.000
_cell.length_b   1.000
_cell.length_c   1.000
_cell.angle_alpha   90.00
_cell.angle_beta   90.00
_cell.angle_gamma   90.00
#
_symmetry.space_group_name_H-M   'P 1'
#
loop_
_entity.id
_entity.type
_entity.pdbx_description
1 polymer ?
#
loop_
_entity_poly.entity_id
_entity_poly.type
_entity_poly.pdbx_seq_one_letter_code
_entity_poly.pdbx_strand_id
1 'polypeptide(L)'
;MPQPGFPLGGHLHFSGVSLNGALLRALDNYLALPLALLEDKRAARRRPYYGNLGDFRHQSYGGFEYRTLPSFLISPQLAKGVIGMAFLIASQYPRLQRRPLGQEEAHRAFYEGNQSVLKEYVEPLILDMVSLEIYSQYEAYVAPLLDSLRKGKQWDESRDLRPYWKLT
;
A
#
# COMPACT_ATOMS: atom_id res chain seq x y z
N MET A 1 10.58 -12.42 -3.67
CA MET A 1 10.44 -12.18 -2.21
C MET A 1 9.07 -12.73 -1.78
N PRO A 2 8.80 -13.17 -0.53
CA PRO A 2 9.56 -13.05 0.73
C PRO A 2 10.62 -14.15 0.96
N GLN A 3 11.65 -13.82 1.74
CA GLN A 3 12.65 -14.78 2.25
C GLN A 3 12.30 -15.13 3.71
N PRO A 4 12.08 -16.40 4.07
CA PRO A 4 11.81 -16.81 5.45
C PRO A 4 12.89 -16.31 6.42
N GLY A 5 12.47 -15.80 7.58
CA GLY A 5 13.38 -15.35 8.65
C GLY A 5 13.92 -13.93 8.53
N PHE A 6 13.61 -13.20 7.45
CA PHE A 6 14.02 -11.80 7.28
C PHE A 6 12.80 -10.85 7.25
N PRO A 7 12.84 -9.70 7.96
CA PRO A 7 11.79 -8.70 7.93
C PRO A 7 11.85 -7.91 6.61
N LEU A 8 11.45 -8.54 5.51
CA LEU A 8 11.50 -7.96 4.17
C LEU A 8 10.12 -7.45 3.74
N GLY A 9 10.11 -6.23 3.24
CA GLY A 9 8.95 -5.57 2.67
C GLY A 9 9.31 -4.16 2.20
N GLY A 10 8.29 -3.42 1.73
CA GLY A 10 8.44 -2.03 1.32
C GLY A 10 8.14 -1.09 2.47
N HIS A 11 8.77 0.07 2.45
CA HIS A 11 8.43 1.17 3.35
C HIS A 11 8.48 2.50 2.60
N LEU A 12 7.77 3.47 3.13
CA LEU A 12 7.73 4.84 2.60
C LEU A 12 8.13 5.81 3.70
N HIS A 13 8.91 6.82 3.33
CA HIS A 13 9.32 7.88 4.22
C HIS A 13 8.43 9.10 4.00
N PHE A 14 7.92 9.67 5.08
CA PHE A 14 7.11 10.88 5.07
C PHE A 14 7.80 11.97 5.86
N SER A 15 8.02 13.11 5.21
CA SER A 15 8.57 14.33 5.80
C SER A 15 7.61 15.50 5.55
N GLY A 16 7.59 16.48 6.44
CA GLY A 16 6.67 17.63 6.33
C GLY A 16 5.21 17.32 6.67
N VAL A 17 4.90 16.12 7.17
CA VAL A 17 3.57 15.72 7.65
C VAL A 17 3.67 15.19 9.07
N SER A 18 2.79 15.66 9.96
CA SER A 18 2.76 15.21 11.35
C SER A 18 2.18 13.80 11.44
N LEU A 19 2.98 12.87 12.00
CA LEU A 19 2.50 11.53 12.31
C LEU A 19 1.35 11.59 13.31
N ASN A 20 0.23 10.95 13.00
CA ASN A 20 -0.87 10.74 13.91
C ASN A 20 -1.65 9.47 13.54
N GLY A 21 -2.49 9.00 14.46
CA GLY A 21 -3.25 7.76 14.26
C GLY A 21 -4.27 7.82 13.12
N ALA A 22 -4.78 9.01 12.75
CA ALA A 22 -5.71 9.13 11.63
C ALA A 22 -4.98 8.93 10.29
N LEU A 23 -3.77 9.48 10.15
CA LEU A 23 -2.92 9.24 8.98
C LEU A 23 -2.52 7.77 8.86
N LEU A 24 -2.08 7.13 9.96
CA LEU A 24 -1.73 5.71 9.94
C LEU A 24 -2.92 4.83 9.50
N ARG A 25 -4.11 5.07 10.07
CA ARG A 25 -5.32 4.35 9.66
C ARG A 25 -5.68 4.60 8.19
N ALA A 26 -5.47 5.81 7.69
CA ALA A 26 -5.68 6.09 6.27
C ALA A 26 -4.68 5.34 5.40
N LEU A 27 -3.39 5.31 5.75
CA LEU A 27 -2.38 4.52 5.04
C LEU A 27 -2.69 3.03 5.07
N ASP A 28 -3.10 2.48 6.20
CA ASP A 28 -3.48 1.06 6.31
C ASP A 28 -4.64 0.72 5.37
N ASN A 29 -5.71 1.53 5.42
CA ASN A 29 -6.93 1.22 4.69
C ASN A 29 -6.84 1.55 3.20
N TYR A 30 -6.20 2.67 2.84
CA TYR A 30 -6.15 3.14 1.46
C TYR A 30 -4.87 2.77 0.73
N LEU A 31 -3.82 2.28 1.42
CA LEU A 31 -2.58 1.84 0.77
C LEU A 31 -2.29 0.37 1.05
N ALA A 32 -2.17 -0.03 2.32
CA ALA A 32 -1.79 -1.41 2.62
C ALA A 32 -2.84 -2.44 2.18
N LEU A 33 -4.13 -2.20 2.46
CA LEU A 33 -5.20 -3.12 2.03
C LEU A 33 -5.26 -3.26 0.49
N PRO A 34 -5.27 -2.18 -0.32
CA PRO A 34 -5.23 -2.34 -1.77
C PRO A 34 -3.99 -3.09 -2.26
N LEU A 35 -2.80 -2.76 -1.75
CA LEU A 35 -1.58 -3.46 -2.17
C LEU A 35 -1.53 -4.93 -1.74
N ALA A 36 -2.23 -5.30 -0.67
CA ALA A 36 -2.41 -6.70 -0.27
C ALA A 36 -3.15 -7.56 -1.32
N LEU A 37 -3.96 -6.94 -2.18
CA LEU A 37 -4.59 -7.64 -3.31
C LEU A 37 -3.64 -7.92 -4.47
N LEU A 38 -2.61 -7.09 -4.59
CA LEU A 38 -1.70 -7.15 -5.72
C LEU A 38 -0.47 -8.01 -5.40
N GLU A 39 -0.04 -8.11 -4.15
CA GLU A 39 1.09 -8.98 -3.77
C GLU A 39 0.78 -10.48 -4.02
N ASP A 40 1.85 -11.27 -4.12
CA ASP A 40 1.73 -12.74 -4.17
C ASP A 40 1.09 -13.25 -2.87
N LYS A 41 0.21 -14.26 -2.92
CA LYS A 41 -0.44 -14.82 -1.72
C LYS A 41 0.56 -15.27 -0.64
N ARG A 42 1.77 -15.69 -1.04
CA ARG A 42 2.84 -16.08 -0.13
C ARG A 42 3.41 -14.89 0.66
N ALA A 43 3.27 -13.66 0.14
CA ALA A 43 3.75 -12.45 0.78
C ALA A 43 3.03 -12.18 2.11
N ALA A 44 1.80 -12.66 2.32
CA ALA A 44 1.10 -12.56 3.61
C ALA A 44 1.91 -13.14 4.79
N ARG A 45 2.80 -14.13 4.54
CA ARG A 45 3.69 -14.72 5.55
C ARG A 45 4.67 -13.72 6.18
N ARG A 46 4.86 -12.53 5.60
CA ARG A 46 5.67 -11.45 6.20
C ARG A 46 4.99 -10.84 7.42
N ARG A 47 3.65 -10.80 7.43
CA ARG A 47 2.82 -10.00 8.35
C ARG A 47 2.89 -10.36 9.85
N PRO A 48 3.47 -11.49 10.32
CA PRO A 48 3.78 -11.66 11.74
C PRO A 48 5.03 -10.87 12.21
N TYR A 49 5.95 -10.53 11.30
CA TYR A 49 7.28 -9.98 11.62
C TYR A 49 7.57 -8.63 10.96
N TYR A 50 6.97 -8.37 9.80
CA TYR A 50 7.07 -7.12 9.04
C TYR A 50 5.78 -6.92 8.23
N GLY A 51 5.15 -5.76 8.28
CA GLY A 51 3.88 -5.55 7.59
C GLY A 51 2.65 -5.51 8.49
N ASN A 52 2.83 -5.32 9.80
CA ASN A 52 1.73 -5.10 10.73
C ASN A 52 1.00 -3.79 10.39
N LEU A 53 -0.32 -3.79 10.56
CA LEU A 53 -1.11 -2.57 10.41
C LEU A 53 -0.64 -1.52 11.43
N GLY A 54 -0.50 -0.29 10.98
CA GLY A 54 -0.01 0.81 11.80
C GLY A 54 1.47 0.71 12.18
N ASP A 55 2.26 -0.17 11.55
CA ASP A 55 3.70 -0.24 11.81
C ASP A 55 4.41 1.00 11.24
N PHE A 56 5.12 1.71 12.11
CA PHE A 56 5.88 2.90 11.77
C PHE A 56 7.18 3.00 12.57
N ARG A 57 8.07 3.87 12.12
CA ARG A 57 9.27 4.25 12.88
C ARG A 57 9.54 5.75 12.74
N HIS A 58 9.65 6.45 13.87
CA HIS A 58 10.08 7.84 13.88
C HIS A 58 11.50 8.00 13.35
N GLN A 59 11.75 9.12 12.68
CA GLN A 59 13.04 9.44 12.09
C GLN A 59 13.68 10.63 12.80
N SER A 60 14.99 10.54 13.09
CA SER A 60 15.74 11.56 13.83
C SER A 60 15.82 12.90 13.10
N TYR A 61 15.76 12.89 11.76
CA TYR A 61 15.71 14.10 10.92
C TYR A 61 14.30 14.70 10.79
N GLY A 62 13.31 14.16 11.51
CA GLY A 62 11.91 14.56 11.44
C GLY A 62 11.09 13.71 10.46
N GLY A 63 9.82 13.50 10.80
CA GLY A 63 8.91 12.62 10.04
C GLY A 63 8.92 11.17 10.53
N PHE A 64 8.51 10.26 9.65
CA PHE A 64 8.37 8.84 9.96
C PHE A 64 8.50 7.93 8.73
N GLU A 65 8.86 6.67 8.99
CA GLU A 65 8.75 5.56 8.05
C GLU A 65 7.44 4.82 8.29
N TYR A 66 6.66 4.57 7.24
CA TYR A 66 5.54 3.65 7.24
C TYR A 66 5.98 2.29 6.71
N ARG A 67 5.74 1.20 7.46
CA ARG A 67 6.44 -0.08 7.30
C ARG A 67 5.51 -1.28 7.05
N THR A 68 4.25 -1.01 6.70
CA THR A 68 3.24 -2.05 6.50
C THR A 68 3.30 -2.72 5.11
N LEU A 69 3.91 -2.06 4.12
CA LEU A 69 3.74 -2.41 2.70
C LEU A 69 4.52 -3.66 2.26
N PRO A 70 4.04 -4.38 1.22
CA PRO A 70 4.89 -5.30 0.48
C PRO A 70 5.96 -4.53 -0.30
N SER A 71 6.94 -5.25 -0.87
CA SER A 71 7.85 -4.61 -1.83
C SER A 71 7.07 -4.17 -3.07
N PHE A 72 7.16 -2.89 -3.40
CA PHE A 72 6.50 -2.29 -4.57
C PHE A 72 7.51 -1.92 -5.68
N LEU A 73 8.73 -2.46 -5.61
CA LEU A 73 9.80 -2.22 -6.59
C LEU A 73 9.71 -3.16 -7.80
N ILE A 74 8.56 -3.79 -8.05
CA ILE A 74 8.37 -4.75 -9.16
C ILE A 74 8.56 -4.07 -10.52
N SER A 75 8.14 -2.81 -10.65
CA SER A 75 8.42 -1.99 -11.83
C SER A 75 8.39 -0.50 -11.49
N PRO A 76 9.04 0.37 -12.31
CA PRO A 76 8.96 1.81 -12.11
C PRO A 76 7.53 2.37 -12.16
N GLN A 77 6.66 1.82 -13.01
CA GLN A 77 5.26 2.26 -13.11
C GLN A 77 4.51 1.98 -11.80
N LEU A 78 4.70 0.78 -11.25
CA LEU A 78 4.09 0.39 -9.98
C LEU A 78 4.60 1.26 -8.83
N ALA A 79 5.92 1.43 -8.73
CA ALA A 79 6.53 2.24 -7.68
C ALA A 79 6.01 3.68 -7.72
N LYS A 80 5.92 4.29 -8.91
CA LYS A 80 5.33 5.63 -9.08
C LYS A 80 3.86 5.67 -8.65
N GLY A 81 3.06 4.66 -8.98
CA GLY A 81 1.67 4.57 -8.56
C GLY A 81 1.54 4.49 -7.04
N VAL A 82 2.35 3.66 -6.38
CA VAL A 82 2.35 3.52 -4.91
C VAL A 82 2.77 4.83 -4.23
N ILE A 83 3.83 5.47 -4.72
CA ILE A 83 4.31 6.76 -4.19
C ILE A 83 3.27 7.87 -4.41
N GLY A 84 2.68 7.95 -5.61
CA GLY A 84 1.63 8.93 -5.91
C GLY A 84 0.37 8.72 -5.06
N MET A 85 -0.05 7.47 -4.86
CA MET A 85 -1.18 7.13 -4.01
C MET A 85 -0.89 7.49 -2.54
N ALA A 86 0.31 7.19 -2.05
CA ALA A 86 0.75 7.56 -0.71
C ALA A 86 0.80 9.08 -0.49
N PHE A 87 1.24 9.83 -1.50
CA PHE A 87 1.20 11.30 -1.48
C PHE A 87 -0.23 11.82 -1.35
N LEU A 88 -1.15 11.36 -2.22
CA LEU A 88 -2.57 11.75 -2.15
C LEU A 88 -3.17 11.46 -0.77
N ILE A 89 -2.89 10.28 -0.21
CA ILE A 89 -3.34 9.90 1.13
C ILE A 89 -2.76 10.85 2.17
N ALA A 90 -1.44 11.07 2.20
CA ALA A 90 -0.81 11.93 3.21
C ALA A 90 -1.29 13.39 3.12
N SER A 91 -1.58 13.88 1.92
CA SER A 91 -2.06 15.24 1.70
C SER A 91 -3.54 15.42 2.05
N GLN A 92 -4.38 14.39 1.91
CA GLN A 92 -5.83 14.52 2.05
C GLN A 92 -6.49 13.46 2.95
N TYR A 93 -5.74 12.80 3.85
CA TYR A 93 -6.26 11.77 4.76
C TYR A 93 -7.48 12.19 5.59
N PRO A 94 -7.72 13.48 5.97
CA PRO A 94 -8.95 13.85 6.67
C PRO A 94 -10.22 13.69 5.82
N ARG A 95 -10.10 13.57 4.48
CA ARG A 95 -11.24 13.27 3.58
C ARG A 95 -11.43 11.76 3.38
N LEU A 96 -10.42 10.95 3.68
CA LEU A 96 -10.42 9.50 3.50
C LEU A 96 -10.88 8.80 4.77
N GLN A 97 -12.19 8.52 4.90
CA GLN A 97 -12.80 8.12 6.17
C GLN A 97 -13.16 6.63 6.28
N ARG A 98 -13.13 5.85 5.20
CA ARG A 98 -13.47 4.42 5.26
C ARG A 98 -12.40 3.65 6.03
N ARG A 99 -12.85 2.74 6.89
CA ARG A 99 -11.99 1.90 7.75
C ARG A 99 -12.38 0.41 7.64
N PRO A 100 -12.34 -0.22 6.45
CA PRO A 100 -12.62 -1.65 6.32
C PRO A 100 -11.79 -2.50 7.28
N LEU A 101 -10.50 -2.20 7.50
CA LEU A 101 -9.64 -2.93 8.45
C LEU A 101 -10.02 -2.74 9.93
N GLY A 102 -11.00 -1.89 10.24
CA GLY A 102 -11.64 -1.85 11.56
C GLY A 102 -12.71 -2.93 11.74
N GLN A 103 -13.10 -3.61 10.67
CA GLN A 103 -14.02 -4.76 10.69
C GLN A 103 -13.22 -6.05 10.89
N GLU A 104 -13.70 -6.93 11.76
CA GLU A 104 -13.02 -8.17 12.10
C GLU A 104 -12.74 -9.05 10.86
N GLU A 105 -13.70 -9.13 9.95
CA GLU A 105 -13.59 -9.92 8.72
C GLU A 105 -12.45 -9.43 7.81
N ALA A 106 -12.43 -8.14 7.48
CA ALA A 106 -11.37 -7.55 6.64
C ALA A 106 -10.01 -7.60 7.34
N HIS A 107 -9.98 -7.36 8.66
CA HIS A 107 -8.76 -7.43 9.46
C HIS A 107 -8.16 -8.83 9.41
N ARG A 108 -8.96 -9.87 9.69
CA ARG A 108 -8.52 -11.27 9.59
C ARG A 108 -8.08 -11.61 8.17
N ALA A 109 -8.86 -11.23 7.17
CA ALA A 109 -8.54 -11.46 5.76
C ALA A 109 -7.21 -10.80 5.35
N PHE A 110 -6.89 -9.63 5.90
CA PHE A 110 -5.60 -8.99 5.72
C PHE A 110 -4.47 -9.87 6.27
N TYR A 111 -4.50 -10.32 7.52
CA TYR A 111 -3.40 -11.12 8.05
C TYR A 111 -3.30 -12.53 7.42
N GLU A 112 -4.42 -13.12 7.01
CA GLU A 112 -4.45 -14.44 6.34
C GLU A 112 -4.07 -14.38 4.85
N GLY A 113 -4.00 -13.18 4.24
CA GLY A 113 -3.80 -13.05 2.80
C GLY A 113 -5.02 -13.47 1.97
N ASN A 114 -6.22 -13.38 2.54
CA ASN A 114 -7.47 -13.74 1.87
C ASN A 114 -7.92 -12.62 0.90
N GLN A 115 -7.34 -12.62 -0.29
CA GLN A 115 -7.59 -11.60 -1.32
C GLN A 115 -9.04 -11.59 -1.82
N SER A 116 -9.76 -12.71 -1.78
CA SER A 116 -11.17 -12.75 -2.19
C SER A 116 -12.04 -11.87 -1.30
N VAL A 117 -11.86 -11.96 0.03
CA VAL A 117 -12.59 -11.13 0.99
C VAL A 117 -12.13 -9.67 0.89
N LEU A 118 -10.81 -9.42 0.81
CA LEU A 118 -10.29 -8.04 0.72
C LEU A 118 -10.80 -7.30 -0.52
N LYS A 119 -11.04 -8.00 -1.63
CA LYS A 119 -11.49 -7.40 -2.90
C LYS A 119 -12.84 -6.72 -2.76
N GLU A 120 -13.71 -7.21 -1.87
CA GLU A 120 -15.05 -6.67 -1.64
C GLU A 120 -15.01 -5.23 -1.08
N TYR A 121 -13.90 -4.85 -0.43
CA TYR A 121 -13.75 -3.53 0.17
C TYR A 121 -13.08 -2.50 -0.73
N VAL A 122 -12.49 -2.88 -1.88
CA VAL A 122 -11.57 -2.01 -2.61
C VAL A 122 -12.24 -0.98 -3.50
N GLU A 123 -13.33 -1.30 -4.19
CA GLU A 123 -13.96 -0.33 -5.10
C GLU A 123 -14.40 0.97 -4.38
N PRO A 124 -15.04 0.93 -3.20
CA PRO A 124 -15.35 2.15 -2.46
C PRO A 124 -14.11 2.98 -2.07
N LEU A 125 -12.97 2.34 -1.78
CA LEU A 125 -11.71 3.05 -1.49
C LEU A 125 -11.15 3.74 -2.73
N ILE A 126 -11.23 3.08 -3.88
CA ILE A 126 -10.83 3.66 -5.17
C ILE A 126 -11.70 4.88 -5.48
N LEU A 127 -13.02 4.79 -5.29
CA LEU A 127 -13.94 5.90 -5.53
C LEU A 127 -13.63 7.12 -4.66
N ASP A 128 -13.35 6.92 -3.37
CA ASP A 128 -12.91 8.00 -2.49
C ASP A 128 -11.59 8.63 -2.99
N MET A 129 -10.62 7.81 -3.43
CA MET A 129 -9.33 8.30 -3.94
C MET A 129 -9.46 9.13 -5.22
N VAL A 130 -10.32 8.73 -6.17
CA VAL A 130 -10.54 9.50 -7.41
C VAL A 130 -11.38 10.76 -7.18
N SER A 131 -12.12 10.84 -6.07
CA SER A 131 -12.88 12.02 -5.67
C SER A 131 -12.04 13.10 -4.97
N LEU A 132 -10.77 12.81 -4.69
CA LEU A 132 -9.84 13.76 -4.08
C LEU A 132 -9.60 14.96 -5.01
N GLU A 133 -9.58 16.16 -4.43
CA GLU A 133 -9.52 17.43 -5.15
C GLU A 133 -8.28 17.56 -6.04
N ILE A 134 -7.15 17.01 -5.58
CA ILE A 134 -5.89 17.05 -6.32
C ILE A 134 -5.65 15.80 -7.17
N TYR A 135 -6.59 14.84 -7.22
CA TYR A 135 -6.40 13.55 -7.93
C TYR A 135 -5.99 13.73 -9.40
N SER A 136 -6.67 14.64 -10.12
CA SER A 136 -6.43 14.88 -11.54
C SER A 136 -4.98 15.28 -11.86
N GLN A 137 -4.28 15.92 -10.91
CA GLN A 137 -2.88 16.31 -11.05
C GLN A 137 -1.92 15.11 -10.99
N TYR A 138 -2.34 14.02 -10.35
CA TYR A 138 -1.54 12.80 -10.13
C TYR A 138 -2.09 11.57 -10.85
N GLU A 139 -3.19 11.72 -11.59
CA GLU A 139 -3.90 10.64 -12.27
C GLU A 139 -2.98 9.79 -13.15
N ALA A 140 -2.10 10.42 -13.94
CA ALA A 140 -1.16 9.72 -14.81
C ALA A 140 -0.25 8.72 -14.08
N TYR A 141 0.02 8.95 -12.79
CA TYR A 141 0.81 8.05 -11.94
C TYR A 141 -0.06 7.01 -11.23
N VAL A 142 -1.22 7.44 -10.72
CA VAL A 142 -2.05 6.62 -9.81
C VAL A 142 -3.06 5.74 -10.55
N ALA A 143 -3.67 6.23 -11.64
CA ALA A 143 -4.69 5.49 -12.38
C ALA A 143 -4.23 4.09 -12.85
N PRO A 144 -3.00 3.87 -13.36
CA PRO A 144 -2.55 2.52 -13.73
C PRO A 144 -2.53 1.52 -12.56
N LEU A 145 -2.26 2.00 -11.34
CA LEU A 145 -2.32 1.18 -10.13
C LEU A 145 -3.77 0.83 -9.79
N LEU A 146 -4.68 1.81 -9.83
CA LEU A 146 -6.11 1.60 -9.57
C LEU A 146 -6.76 0.64 -10.59
N ASP A 147 -6.38 0.77 -11.87
CA ASP A 147 -6.80 -0.15 -12.92
C ASP A 147 -6.31 -1.59 -12.67
N SER A 148 -5.09 -1.73 -12.14
CA SER A 148 -4.54 -3.05 -11.81
C SER A 148 -5.31 -3.70 -10.66
N LEU A 149 -5.75 -2.91 -9.67
CA LEU A 149 -6.63 -3.36 -8.58
C LEU A 149 -7.98 -3.85 -9.11
N ARG A 150 -8.64 -3.05 -9.96
CA ARG A 150 -9.94 -3.41 -10.55
C ARG A 150 -9.88 -4.68 -11.40
N LYS A 151 -8.79 -4.84 -12.16
CA LYS A 151 -8.54 -6.02 -13.01
C LYS A 151 -8.10 -7.25 -12.21
N GLY A 152 -7.89 -7.12 -10.89
CA GLY A 152 -7.44 -8.22 -10.03
C GLY A 152 -6.07 -8.76 -10.46
N LYS A 153 -5.18 -7.90 -10.96
CA LYS A 153 -3.82 -8.32 -11.33
C LYS A 153 -3.05 -8.72 -10.08
N GLN A 154 -2.18 -9.72 -10.21
CA GLN A 154 -1.19 -10.06 -9.20
C GLN A 154 0.21 -9.70 -9.68
N TRP A 155 1.05 -9.29 -8.76
CA TRP A 155 2.47 -9.04 -8.96
C TRP A 155 3.22 -10.37 -8.93
N ASP A 156 4.15 -10.51 -9.87
CA ASP A 156 5.12 -11.60 -9.83
C ASP A 156 6.39 -11.12 -9.11
N GLU A 157 6.45 -11.34 -7.81
CA GLU A 157 7.57 -10.98 -6.94
C GLU A 157 8.79 -11.89 -7.08
N SER A 158 8.72 -12.90 -7.96
CA SER A 158 9.84 -13.81 -8.26
C SER A 158 10.71 -13.33 -9.42
N ARG A 159 10.23 -12.36 -10.20
CA ARG A 159 10.96 -11.87 -11.37
C ARG A 159 12.15 -11.03 -10.98
N ASP A 160 13.21 -11.17 -11.78
CA ASP A 160 14.32 -10.25 -11.74
C ASP A 160 13.82 -8.84 -12.10
N LEU A 161 14.05 -7.90 -11.18
CA LEU A 161 13.65 -6.51 -11.34
C LEU A 161 14.60 -5.76 -12.27
N ARG A 162 15.87 -6.16 -12.41
CA ARG A 162 16.89 -5.39 -13.15
C ARG A 162 16.46 -4.99 -14.57
N PRO A 163 15.88 -5.89 -15.41
CA PRO A 163 15.43 -5.51 -16.74
C PRO A 163 14.35 -4.43 -16.74
N TYR A 164 13.43 -4.46 -15.77
CA TYR A 164 12.35 -3.47 -15.62
C TYR A 164 12.85 -2.09 -15.17
N TRP A 165 13.97 -2.08 -14.45
CA TRP A 165 14.62 -0.87 -13.95
C TRP A 165 15.75 -0.39 -14.86
N LYS A 166 15.99 -1.06 -15.99
CA LYS A 166 17.11 -0.77 -16.91
C LYS A 166 18.47 -0.84 -16.21
N LEU A 167 18.62 -1.77 -15.28
CA LEU A 167 19.87 -2.08 -14.59
C LEU A 167 20.54 -3.27 -15.31
N THR A 168 21.86 -3.21 -15.45
CA THR A 168 22.69 -4.28 -16.03
C THR A 168 23.18 -5.24 -14.96
#